data_AF-E9SCH7-F1
#
_entry.id   AF-E9SCH7-F1
#
_cell.length_a   1.000
_cell.length_b   1.000
_cell.length_c   1.000
_cell.angle_alpha   90.00
_cell.angle_beta   90.00
_cell.angle_gamma   90.00
#
_symmetry.space_group_name_H-M   'P 1'
#
loop_
_entity.id
_entity.type
_entity.pdbx_description
1 polymer ?
#
loop_
_entity_poly.entity_id
_entity_poly.type
_entity_poly.pdbx_seq_one_letter_code
_entity_poly.pdbx_strand_id
1 'polypeptide(L)'
;MSKKAKAEIADESAVIITDAVLAENQAKLDSYEKAIKAVQERRRKVIIDSKLYTYDKLSQLYGGAEGQALLDAVTAEHTLIGKLTDSGMSYADIEGLVDYSADADNKSDDVADGQTSFFGEKPNPYAV
;
A
#
# COMPACT_ATOMS: atom_id res chain seq x y z
N MET A 1 -49.69 -7.31 -46.36
CA MET A 1 -48.83 -8.07 -45.43
C MET A 1 -49.70 -9.02 -44.62
N SER A 2 -49.40 -10.33 -44.61
CA SER A 2 -50.18 -11.31 -43.81
C SER A 2 -49.80 -11.22 -42.32
N LYS A 3 -50.71 -11.65 -41.42
CA LYS A 3 -50.43 -11.69 -39.98
C LYS A 3 -49.19 -12.55 -39.64
N LYS A 4 -48.95 -13.62 -40.42
CA LYS A 4 -47.79 -14.52 -40.25
C LYS A 4 -46.47 -13.82 -40.58
N ALA A 5 -46.40 -13.10 -41.70
CA ALA A 5 -45.20 -12.37 -42.11
C ALA A 5 -44.83 -11.25 -41.13
N LYS A 6 -45.82 -10.63 -40.47
CA LYS A 6 -45.58 -9.57 -39.47
C LYS A 6 -45.02 -10.13 -38.15
N ALA A 7 -45.33 -11.37 -37.80
CA ALA A 7 -44.82 -12.04 -36.60
C ALA A 7 -43.36 -12.50 -36.79
N GLU A 8 -43.03 -13.02 -37.97
CA GLU A 8 -41.68 -13.48 -38.33
C GLU A 8 -40.66 -12.32 -38.32
N ILE A 9 -41.02 -11.17 -38.91
CA ILE A 9 -40.18 -9.96 -38.87
C ILE A 9 -39.98 -9.44 -37.44
N ALA A 10 -41.00 -9.55 -36.59
CA ALA A 10 -40.89 -9.13 -35.19
C ALA A 10 -39.95 -10.03 -34.39
N ASP A 11 -40.00 -11.34 -34.62
CA ASP A 11 -39.15 -12.33 -33.96
C ASP A 11 -37.67 -12.17 -34.39
N GLU A 12 -37.40 -12.02 -35.69
CA GLU A 12 -36.05 -11.71 -36.20
C GLU A 12 -35.51 -10.39 -35.62
N SER A 13 -36.35 -9.35 -35.53
CA SER A 13 -35.93 -8.07 -34.95
C SER A 13 -35.61 -8.19 -33.46
N ALA A 14 -36.34 -9.02 -32.71
CA ALA A 14 -36.08 -9.25 -31.29
C ALA A 14 -34.76 -9.99 -31.07
N VAL A 15 -34.45 -11.00 -31.89
CA VAL A 15 -33.18 -11.74 -31.86
C VAL A 15 -31.98 -10.81 -32.13
N ILE A 16 -32.08 -9.96 -33.15
CA ILE A 16 -31.02 -9.00 -33.49
C ILE A 16 -30.77 -8.01 -32.34
N ILE A 17 -31.84 -7.53 -31.69
CA ILE A 17 -31.73 -6.63 -30.52
C ILE A 17 -31.05 -7.35 -29.36
N THR A 18 -31.40 -8.62 -29.08
CA THR A 18 -30.77 -9.38 -28.00
C THR A 18 -29.28 -9.65 -28.25
N ASP A 19 -28.89 -9.97 -29.48
CA ASP A 19 -27.48 -10.22 -29.83
C ASP A 19 -26.64 -8.94 -29.70
N ALA A 20 -27.19 -7.81 -30.14
CA ALA A 20 -26.53 -6.51 -29.99
C ALA A 20 -26.32 -6.14 -28.51
N VAL A 21 -27.32 -6.35 -27.66
CA VAL A 21 -27.23 -6.10 -26.22
C VAL A 21 -26.21 -7.03 -25.56
N LEU A 22 -26.15 -8.31 -25.94
CA LEU A 22 -25.16 -9.25 -25.43
C LEU A 22 -23.74 -8.84 -25.82
N ALA A 23 -23.52 -8.44 -27.08
CA ALA A 23 -22.23 -7.98 -27.56
C ALA A 23 -21.77 -6.69 -26.83
N GLU A 24 -22.68 -5.75 -26.61
CA GLU A 24 -22.39 -4.53 -25.84
C GLU A 24 -22.01 -4.85 -24.39
N ASN A 25 -22.74 -5.77 -23.76
CA ASN A 25 -22.45 -6.20 -22.40
C ASN A 25 -21.09 -6.90 -22.30
N GLN A 26 -20.74 -7.74 -23.28
CA GLN A 26 -19.42 -8.37 -23.32
C GLN A 26 -18.30 -7.32 -23.43
N ALA A 27 -18.46 -6.32 -24.31
CA ALA A 27 -17.49 -5.24 -24.43
C ALA A 27 -17.32 -4.43 -23.14
N LYS A 28 -18.41 -4.21 -22.39
CA LYS A 28 -18.35 -3.56 -21.07
C LYS A 28 -17.61 -4.41 -20.05
N LEU A 29 -17.90 -5.71 -20.00
CA LEU A 29 -17.23 -6.64 -19.10
C LEU A 29 -15.71 -6.69 -19.36
N ASP A 30 -15.30 -6.77 -20.63
CA ASP A 30 -13.90 -6.76 -21.02
C ASP A 30 -13.21 -5.44 -20.63
N SER A 31 -13.91 -4.32 -20.80
CA SER A 31 -13.42 -3.00 -20.41
C SER A 31 -13.24 -2.88 -18.88
N TYR A 32 -14.22 -3.34 -18.11
CA TYR A 32 -14.13 -3.36 -16.64
C TYR A 32 -13.02 -4.29 -16.15
N GLU A 33 -12.86 -5.48 -16.73
CA GLU A 33 -11.79 -6.40 -16.36
C GLU A 33 -10.41 -5.75 -16.61
N LYS A 34 -10.23 -5.11 -17.77
CA LYS A 34 -9.00 -4.39 -18.10
C LYS A 34 -8.72 -3.25 -17.12
N ALA A 35 -9.73 -2.46 -16.78
CA ALA A 35 -9.60 -1.36 -15.82
C ALA A 35 -9.23 -1.87 -14.42
N ILE A 36 -9.90 -2.92 -13.94
CA ILE A 36 -9.62 -3.53 -12.64
C ILE A 36 -8.18 -4.04 -12.57
N LYS A 37 -7.71 -4.76 -13.60
CA LYS A 37 -6.31 -5.24 -13.65
C LYS A 37 -5.32 -4.09 -13.62
N ALA A 38 -5.55 -3.02 -14.36
CA ALA A 38 -4.67 -1.84 -14.38
C ALA A 38 -4.59 -1.14 -13.02
N VAL A 39 -5.73 -0.97 -12.34
CA VAL A 39 -5.78 -0.37 -11.00
C VAL A 39 -5.06 -1.24 -9.98
N GLN A 40 -5.27 -2.56 -10.02
CA GLN A 40 -4.58 -3.49 -9.11
C GLN A 40 -3.07 -3.47 -9.32
N GLU A 41 -2.60 -3.41 -10.57
CA GLU A 41 -1.17 -3.31 -10.87
C GLU A 41 -0.57 -2.00 -10.35
N ARG A 42 -1.25 -0.87 -10.58
CA ARG A 42 -0.83 0.42 -10.04
C ARG A 42 -0.76 0.40 -8.51
N ARG A 43 -1.75 -0.20 -7.85
CA ARG A 43 -1.77 -0.36 -6.39
C ARG A 43 -0.61 -1.23 -5.91
N ARG A 44 -0.32 -2.35 -6.58
CA ARG A 44 0.83 -3.21 -6.26
C ARG A 44 2.14 -2.44 -6.35
N LYS A 45 2.34 -1.70 -7.43
CA LYS A 45 3.54 -0.89 -7.64
C LYS A 45 3.74 0.13 -6.50
N VAL A 46 2.70 0.93 -6.20
CA VAL A 46 2.76 1.92 -5.11
C VAL A 46 3.10 1.28 -3.77
N ILE A 47 2.53 0.11 -3.46
CA ILE A 47 2.83 -0.61 -2.21
C ILE A 47 4.30 -1.07 -2.17
N ILE A 48 4.83 -1.59 -3.28
CA ILE A 48 6.23 -2.04 -3.35
C ILE A 48 7.17 -0.85 -3.21
N ASP A 49 6.95 0.22 -3.98
CA ASP A 49 7.77 1.43 -3.95
C ASP A 49 7.78 2.05 -2.54
N SER A 50 6.62 2.11 -1.88
CA SER A 50 6.52 2.61 -0.51
C SER A 50 7.25 1.72 0.50
N LYS A 51 7.14 0.40 0.39
CA LYS A 51 7.89 -0.53 1.26
C LYS A 51 9.39 -0.40 1.08
N LEU A 52 9.86 -0.27 -0.16
CA LEU A 52 11.28 -0.06 -0.47
C LEU A 52 11.77 1.27 0.09
N TYR A 53 10.99 2.35 -0.04
CA TYR A 53 11.32 3.64 0.52
C TYR A 53 11.48 3.59 2.05
N THR A 54 10.53 2.99 2.76
CA THR A 54 10.63 2.85 4.23
C THR A 54 11.82 1.97 4.62
N TYR A 55 12.06 0.88 3.90
CA TYR A 55 13.20 0.00 4.16
C TYR A 55 14.55 0.72 3.93
N ASP A 56 14.68 1.49 2.85
CA ASP A 56 15.88 2.27 2.55
C ASP A 56 16.15 3.33 3.62
N LYS A 57 15.11 4.04 4.08
CA LYS A 57 15.22 4.99 5.19
C LYS A 57 15.65 4.31 6.49
N LEU A 58 15.11 3.13 6.79
CA LEU A 58 15.51 2.37 7.96
C LEU A 58 16.98 1.93 7.84
N SER A 59 17.37 1.34 6.70
CA SER A 59 18.76 0.96 6.41
C SER A 59 19.72 2.13 6.64
N GLN A 60 19.41 3.32 6.13
CA GLN A 60 20.23 4.52 6.31
C GLN A 60 20.40 4.92 7.78
N LEU A 61 19.34 4.84 8.61
CA LEU A 61 19.43 5.12 10.05
C LEU A 61 20.39 4.16 10.77
N TYR A 62 20.50 2.92 10.28
CA TYR A 62 21.39 1.89 10.80
C TYR A 62 22.69 1.76 9.98
N GLY A 63 23.17 2.85 9.37
CA GLY A 63 24.47 2.89 8.70
C GLY A 63 24.55 2.10 7.39
N GLY A 64 23.42 1.90 6.71
CA GLY A 64 23.33 1.12 5.48
C GLY A 64 23.21 -0.39 5.70
N ALA A 65 22.87 -0.83 6.91
CA ALA A 65 22.65 -2.24 7.20
C ALA A 65 21.42 -2.78 6.46
N GLU A 66 21.53 -3.99 5.93
CA GLU A 66 20.46 -4.64 5.17
C GLU A 66 20.15 -6.05 5.67
N GLY A 67 18.96 -6.55 5.35
CA GLY A 67 18.53 -7.91 5.61
C GLY A 67 18.56 -8.27 7.10
N GLN A 68 19.24 -9.35 7.44
CA GLN A 68 19.33 -9.84 8.81
C GLN A 68 20.09 -8.87 9.71
N ALA A 69 21.13 -8.20 9.20
CA ALA A 69 21.92 -7.25 10.00
C ALA A 69 21.07 -6.06 10.46
N LEU A 70 20.20 -5.55 9.58
CA LEU A 70 19.24 -4.49 9.93
C LEU A 70 18.25 -4.98 10.99
N LEU A 71 17.72 -6.19 10.82
CA LEU A 71 16.79 -6.79 11.77
C LEU A 71 17.42 -6.98 13.16
N ASP A 72 18.66 -7.46 13.20
CA ASP A 72 19.41 -7.67 14.45
C ASP A 72 19.66 -6.33 15.16
N ALA A 73 20.06 -5.29 14.41
CA ALA A 73 20.30 -3.95 14.95
C ALA A 73 19.03 -3.33 15.55
N VAL A 74 17.92 -3.34 14.80
CA VAL A 74 16.61 -2.84 15.27
C VAL A 74 16.13 -3.63 16.50
N THR A 75 16.32 -4.95 16.50
CA THR A 75 15.92 -5.82 17.63
C THR A 75 16.74 -5.52 18.88
N ALA A 76 18.04 -5.28 18.73
CA ALA A 76 18.92 -4.92 19.85
C ALA A 76 18.51 -3.58 20.47
N GLU A 77 18.23 -2.56 19.64
CA GLU A 77 17.75 -1.26 20.13
C GLU A 77 16.39 -1.36 20.79
N HIS A 78 15.45 -2.08 20.18
CA HIS A 78 14.13 -2.29 20.77
C HIS A 78 14.22 -2.97 22.16
N THR A 79 15.12 -3.95 22.28
CA THR A 79 15.39 -4.62 23.56
C THR A 79 16.00 -3.66 24.60
N LEU A 80 16.91 -2.79 24.17
CA LEU A 80 17.53 -1.80 25.06
C LEU A 80 16.50 -0.79 25.56
N ILE A 81 15.69 -0.25 24.66
CA ILE A 81 14.59 0.66 25.00
C ILE A 81 13.66 -0.01 26.01
N GLY A 82 13.27 -1.27 25.79
CA GLY A 82 12.45 -2.04 26.73
C GLY A 82 13.04 -2.08 28.15
N LYS A 83 14.35 -2.37 28.26
CA LYS A 83 15.05 -2.37 29.57
C LYS A 83 15.07 -1.00 30.25
N LEU A 84 15.21 0.08 29.47
CA LEU A 84 15.18 1.46 29.99
C LEU A 84 13.78 1.87 30.44
N THR A 85 12.75 1.47 29.70
CA THR A 85 11.37 1.72 30.12
C THR A 85 11.00 0.90 31.35
N ASP A 86 11.48 -0.34 31.47
CA ASP A 86 11.28 -1.19 32.64
C ASP A 86 11.98 -0.64 33.90
N SER A 87 13.04 0.16 33.73
CA SER A 87 13.71 0.85 34.85
C SER A 87 12.98 2.13 35.28
N GLY A 88 11.88 2.48 34.61
CA GLY A 88 11.03 3.63 34.92
C GLY A 88 11.37 4.90 34.13
N MET A 89 12.24 4.82 33.11
CA MET A 89 12.52 5.96 32.23
C MET A 89 11.38 6.18 31.23
N SER A 90 11.03 7.44 30.99
CA SER A 90 10.13 7.79 29.89
C SER A 90 10.88 7.80 28.55
N TYR A 91 10.16 7.72 27.43
CA TYR A 91 10.75 7.89 26.11
C TYR A 91 11.48 9.24 25.94
N ALA A 92 11.00 10.29 26.60
CA ALA A 92 11.65 11.61 26.56
C ALA A 92 12.99 11.62 27.34
N ASP A 93 13.05 10.91 28.47
CA ASP A 93 14.28 10.76 29.24
C ASP A 93 15.31 9.94 28.43
N ILE A 94 14.86 8.90 27.73
CA ILE A 94 15.71 8.07 26.86
C ILE A 94 16.24 8.87 25.67
N GLU A 95 15.41 9.68 25.02
CA GLU A 95 15.83 10.59 23.94
C GLU A 95 16.92 11.56 24.42
N GLY A 96 16.79 12.07 25.64
CA GLY A 96 17.79 12.95 26.26
C GLY A 96 19.14 12.29 26.59
N LEU A 97 19.25 10.95 26.52
CA LEU A 97 20.52 10.23 26.70
C LEU A 97 21.36 10.15 25.41
N VAL A 98 20.76 10.42 24.26
CA VAL A 98 21.46 10.34 22.97
C VAL A 98 22.43 11.51 22.87
N ASP A 99 23.73 11.22 22.89
CA ASP A 99 24.77 12.22 22.63
C ASP A 99 24.78 12.51 21.12
N TYR A 100 24.18 13.62 20.71
CA TYR A 100 24.28 14.13 19.34
C TYR A 100 25.68 14.66 19.09
N SER A 101 26.69 13.79 19.02
CA SER A 101 27.97 14.13 18.43
C SER A 101 27.74 14.33 16.93
N ALA A 102 27.39 15.55 16.57
CA ALA A 102 27.07 15.95 15.21
C ALA A 102 28.32 15.86 14.32
N ASP A 103 28.42 14.78 13.55
CA ASP A 103 28.97 14.90 12.19
C ASP A 103 27.92 15.64 11.35
N ALA A 104 27.90 16.95 11.57
CA ALA A 104 27.07 17.90 10.86
C ALA A 104 27.57 18.05 9.43
N ASP A 105 27.19 17.15 8.52
CA ASP A 105 27.30 17.42 7.08
C ASP A 105 26.35 16.61 6.19
N ASN A 106 25.15 16.30 6.68
CA ASN A 106 24.06 15.90 5.78
C ASN A 106 22.81 16.74 6.02
N LYS A 107 22.81 17.95 5.45
CA LYS A 107 21.58 18.71 5.22
C LYS A 107 20.73 17.96 4.19
N SER A 108 19.96 16.98 4.64
CA SER A 108 18.85 16.45 3.85
C SER A 108 17.62 17.31 4.15
N ASP A 109 17.53 18.40 3.38
CA ASP A 109 16.41 19.32 3.34
C ASP A 109 15.28 18.65 2.55
N ASP A 110 14.58 17.71 3.17
CA ASP A 110 13.35 17.13 2.61
C ASP A 110 12.44 16.67 3.77
N VAL A 111 11.84 17.66 4.44
CA VAL A 111 10.63 17.45 5.24
C VAL A 111 9.48 17.20 4.25
N ALA A 112 9.43 16.00 3.70
CA ALA A 112 8.22 15.48 3.10
C ALA A 112 7.25 15.18 4.25
N ASP A 113 6.42 16.17 4.57
CA ASP A 113 5.18 16.05 5.34
C ASP A 113 4.21 15.14 4.57
N GLY A 114 4.58 13.87 4.48
CA GLY A 114 3.86 12.81 3.83
C GLY A 114 3.24 11.93 4.90
N GLN A 115 2.32 12.49 5.69
CA GLN A 115 1.36 11.71 6.45
C GLN A 115 0.65 10.74 5.50
N THR A 116 1.19 9.53 5.36
CA THR A 116 0.45 8.39 4.85
C THR A 116 -0.33 7.82 6.02
N SER A 117 -1.44 8.47 6.37
CA SER A 117 -2.46 7.93 7.27
C SER A 117 -3.18 6.74 6.60
N PHE A 118 -2.43 5.68 6.28
CA PHE A 118 -2.97 4.39 5.85
C PHE A 118 -3.07 3.41 7.03
N PHE A 119 -2.52 3.78 8.18
CA PHE A 119 -2.70 3.08 9.45
C PHE A 119 -3.63 3.91 10.32
N GLY A 120 -4.95 3.79 10.11
CA GLY A 120 -5.86 3.96 11.23
C GLY A 120 -5.43 2.99 12.34
N GLU A 121 -5.52 3.42 13.60
CA GLU A 121 -5.11 2.66 14.79
C GLU A 121 -5.36 1.17 14.61
N LYS A 122 -4.29 0.42 14.30
CA LYS A 122 -4.39 -1.03 14.27
C LYS A 122 -4.29 -1.48 15.72
N PRO A 123 -5.28 -2.25 16.23
CA PRO A 123 -5.15 -2.83 17.56
C PRO A 123 -3.87 -3.67 17.61
N ASN A 124 -3.12 -3.52 18.70
CA ASN A 124 -1.90 -4.27 18.96
C ASN A 124 -2.20 -5.78 18.83
N PRO A 125 -1.56 -6.52 17.90
CA PRO A 125 -1.78 -7.95 17.73
C PRO A 125 -1.27 -8.79 18.92
N TYR A 126 -0.61 -8.16 19.90
CA TYR A 126 -0.12 -8.76 21.13
C TYR A 126 -0.79 -8.19 22.39
N ALA A 127 -1.94 -7.52 22.27
CA ALA A 127 -2.75 -7.20 23.44
C ALA A 127 -3.33 -8.50 24.02
N VAL A 128 -2.78 -8.95 25.15
CA VAL A 128 -3.33 -10.00 26.02
C VAL A 128 -4.15 -9.35 27.12
#